data_AF-A0A7W1D384-F1
#
_entry.id   AF-A0A7W1D384-F1
#
_cell.length_a   1.000
_cell.length_b   1.000
_cell.length_c   1.000
_cell.angle_alpha   90.00
_cell.angle_beta   90.00
_cell.angle_gamma   90.00
#
_symmetry.space_group_name_H-M   'P 1'
#
loop_
_entity.id
_entity.type
_entity.pdbx_description
1 polymer ?
#
loop_
_entity_poly.entity_id
_entity_poly.type
_entity_poly.pdbx_seq_one_letter_code
_entity_poly.pdbx_strand_id
1 'polypeptide(L)' 'EAEVGGFKRSGIGRQQGVEGIHEFTETKHINFDGSPTLW' A
#
# COMPACT_ATOMS: atom_id res chain seq x y z
N GLU A 1 1.55 1.05 17.94
CA GLU A 1 2.77 1.78 17.57
C GLU A 1 2.42 2.76 16.45
N ALA A 2 2.99 3.97 16.43
CA ALA A 2 2.64 5.03 15.48
C ALA A 2 3.68 5.12 14.36
N GLU A 3 3.36 5.84 13.28
CA GLU A 3 4.30 6.07 12.18
C GLU A 3 5.50 6.93 12.58
N VAL A 4 6.65 6.68 11.94
CA VAL A 4 7.88 7.47 12.10
C VAL A 4 8.36 7.94 10.72
N GLY A 5 8.63 9.24 10.58
CA GLY A 5 9.21 9.80 9.37
C GLY A 5 9.53 11.28 9.46
N GLY A 6 10.29 11.77 8.48
CA GLY A 6 10.75 13.15 8.40
C GLY A 6 9.77 14.07 7.66
N PHE A 7 9.88 15.37 7.94
CA PHE A 7 9.24 16.43 7.15
C PHE A 7 10.26 17.14 6.26
N LYS A 8 9.80 17.67 5.11
CA LYS A 8 10.61 18.46 4.16
C LYS A 8 11.85 17.69 3.69
N ARG A 9 13.05 18.19 4.01
CA ARG A 9 14.34 17.61 3.60
C ARG A 9 14.80 16.47 4.50
N SER A 10 14.06 16.16 5.56
CA SER A 10 14.42 15.11 6.52
C SER A 10 14.04 13.70 6.04
N GLY A 11 13.38 13.56 4.90
CA GLY A 11 13.08 12.26 4.28
C GLY A 11 11.76 12.23 3.52
N ILE A 12 11.53 11.13 2.81
CA ILE A 12 10.29 10.80 2.11
C ILE A 12 9.87 9.39 2.60
N GLY A 13 8.57 9.16 2.75
CA GLY A 13 8.01 7.89 3.26
C GLY A 13 7.81 7.87 4.78
N ARG A 14 7.42 6.69 5.27
CA ARG A 14 7.16 6.40 6.69
C ARG A 14 7.66 5.00 7.03
N GLN A 15 8.02 4.80 8.29
CA GLN A 15 8.35 3.51 8.87
C GLN A 15 7.39 3.20 10.01
N GLN A 16 7.32 1.92 10.38
CA GLN A 16 6.43 1.39 11.42
C GLN A 16 4.94 1.60 11.13
N GLY A 17 4.09 0.94 11.91
CA GLY A 17 2.63 1.00 11.70
C GLY A 17 2.19 0.51 10.32
N VAL A 18 0.97 0.88 9.93
CA VAL A 18 0.39 0.49 8.64
C VAL A 18 1.09 1.20 7.48
N GLU A 19 1.39 2.50 7.62
CA GLU A 19 2.08 3.26 6.57
C GLU A 19 3.47 2.70 6.25
N GLY A 20 4.21 2.18 7.24
CA GLY A 20 5.49 1.52 7.00
C GLY A 20 5.39 0.21 6.20
N ILE A 21 4.24 -0.46 6.20
CA ILE A 21 4.01 -1.68 5.40
C ILE A 21 3.81 -1.33 3.92
N HIS A 22 3.22 -0.17 3.62
CA HIS A 22 2.98 0.28 2.24
C HIS A 22 4.27 0.42 1.43
N GLU A 23 5.41 0.71 2.07
CA GLU A 23 6.71 0.81 1.38
C GLU A 23 7.20 -0.53 0.81
N PHE A 24 6.70 -1.65 1.34
CA PHE A 24 7.13 -3.01 0.97
C PHE A 24 6.01 -3.84 0.33
N THR A 25 4.89 -3.20 0.03
CA THR A 25 3.71 -3.86 -0.56
C THR A 25 3.15 -3.02 -1.68
N GLU A 26 2.44 -3.65 -2.61
CA GLU A 26 1.72 -2.96 -3.66
C GLU A 26 0.24 -3.35 -3.62
N THR A 27 -0.63 -2.39 -3.95
CA THR A 27 -2.06 -2.68 -4.08
C THR A 27 -2.31 -3.37 -5.41
N LYS A 28 -2.88 -4.57 -5.34
CA LYS A 28 -3.35 -5.30 -6.51
C LYS A 28 -4.87 -5.19 -6.62
N HIS A 29 -5.36 -4.71 -7.76
CA HIS A 29 -6.79 -4.74 -8.07
C HIS A 29 -7.17 -6.09 -8.68
N ILE A 30 -8.10 -6.80 -8.04
CA ILE A 30 -8.64 -8.08 -8.54
C ILE A 30 -10.08 -7.81 -8.97
N ASN A 31 -10.34 -7.97 -10.27
CA ASN A 31 -11.68 -7.81 -10.83
C ASN A 31 -12.27 -9.19 -11.17
N PHE A 32 -13.49 -9.44 -10.71
CA PHE A 32 -14.24 -10.64 -11.06
C PHE A 32 -15.43 -10.23 -11.91
N ASP A 33 -15.53 -10.80 -13.11
CA ASP A 33 -16.77 -10.76 -13.87
C ASP A 33 -17.68 -11.89 -13.36
N GLY A 34 -18.87 -11.53 -12.87
CA GLY A 34 -19.87 -12.49 -12.40
C GLY A 34 -20.70 -13.10 -13.53
N SER A 35 -20.51 -12.64 -14.77
CA SER A 35 -21.18 -13.24 -15.93
C SER A 35 -20.55 -14.60 -16.27
N PRO A 36 -21.35 -15.59 -16.72
CA PRO A 36 -20.81 -16.85 -17.22
C PRO A 36 -19.90 -16.57 -18.42
N THR A 37 -18.61 -16.80 -18.27
CA THR A 37 -17.68 -16.72 -19.39
C THR A 37 -17.87 -17.99 -20.23
N LEU A 38 -18.25 -17.84 -21.51
CA LEU A 38 -18.31 -18.93 -22.48
C LEU A 38 -16.87 -19.30 -22.89
N TRP A 39 -16.13 -20.00 -22.03
CA TRP A 39 -14.97 -20.78 -22.46
C TRP A 39 -15.41 -22.22 -22.73
#